data_AF-A0A924FSM4-F1
#
_entry.id   AF-A0A924FSM4-F1
#
_cell.length_a   1.000
_cell.length_b   1.000
_cell.length_c   1.000
_cell.angle_alpha   90.00
_cell.angle_beta   90.00
_cell.angle_gamma   90.00
#
_symmetry.space_group_name_H-M   'P 1'
#
loop_
_entity.id
_entity.type
_entity.pdbx_description
1 polymer ?
#
loop_
_entity_poly.entity_id
_entity_poly.type
_entity_poly.pdbx_seq_one_letter_code
_entity_poly.pdbx_strand_id
1 'polypeptide(L)' 'MSSATPTPLLAISDLRASYGKIEALRGVDLSIARSEIVALIGANG' A
#
# COMPACT_ATOMS: atom_id res chain seq x y z
N MET A 1 -1.19 -18.86 23.31
CA MET A 1 -1.50 -17.41 23.34
C MET A 1 -1.81 -17.00 21.90
N SER A 2 -3.03 -16.52 21.60
CA SER A 2 -3.40 -16.12 20.24
C SER A 2 -3.00 -14.66 20.04
N SER A 3 -1.97 -14.41 19.23
CA SER A 3 -1.62 -13.05 18.81
C SER A 3 -2.62 -12.65 17.72
N ALA A 4 -3.64 -11.88 18.09
CA ALA A 4 -4.52 -11.26 17.11
C ALA A 4 -3.69 -10.31 16.25
N THR A 5 -3.58 -10.61 14.95
CA THR A 5 -2.96 -9.67 14.01
C THR A 5 -3.79 -8.38 14.03
N PRO A 6 -3.19 -7.23 14.34
CA PRO A 6 -3.92 -5.97 14.39
C PRO A 6 -4.63 -5.74 13.05
N THR A 7 -5.93 -5.46 13.10
CA THR A 7 -6.68 -5.07 11.90
C THR A 7 -6.12 -3.73 11.41
N PRO A 8 -5.61 -3.65 10.18
CA PRO A 8 -5.07 -2.40 9.66
C PRO A 8 -6.19 -1.36 9.52
N LEU A 9 -5.83 -0.09 9.69
CA LEU A 9 -6.75 1.04 9.43
C LEU A 9 -6.98 1.22 7.92
N LEU A 10 -5.92 1.02 7.13
CA LEU A 10 -5.96 0.98 5.68
C LEU A 10 -5.32 -0.32 5.21
N ALA A 11 -6.02 -1.08 4.38
CA ALA A 11 -5.46 -2.21 3.65
C ALA A 11 -5.78 -2.06 2.17
N ILE A 12 -4.75 -2.13 1.35
CA ILE A 12 -4.80 -2.12 -0.11
C ILE A 12 -4.12 -3.40 -0.58
N SER A 13 -4.75 -4.07 -1.56
CA SER A 13 -4.20 -5.26 -2.18
C SER A 13 -4.26 -5.15 -3.71
N ASP A 14 -3.19 -5.60 -4.36
CA ASP A 14 -2.99 -5.61 -5.81
C ASP A 14 -3.35 -4.27 -6.51
N LEU A 15 -2.92 -3.14 -5.92
CA LEU A 15 -3.20 -1.83 -6.51
C LEU A 15 -2.47 -1.69 -7.84
N ARG A 16 -3.26 -1.50 -8.90
CA ARG A 16 -2.81 -1.25 -10.26
C ARG A 16 -3.36 0.08 -10.75
N ALA A 17 -2.53 0.85 -11.43
CA ALA A 17 -2.94 2.13 -12.00
C ALA A 17 -2.14 2.43 -13.26
N SER A 18 -2.82 2.97 -14.27
CA SER A 18 -2.21 3.26 -15.58
C SER A 18 -2.62 4.64 -16.10
N TYR A 19 -1.67 5.31 -16.73
CA TYR A 19 -1.90 6.53 -17.51
C TYR A 19 -1.78 6.18 -19.00
N GLY A 20 -2.93 5.95 -19.64
CA GLY A 20 -2.98 5.47 -21.02
C GLY A 20 -2.29 4.11 -21.15
N LYS A 21 -1.19 4.08 -21.92
CA LYS A 21 -0.40 2.85 -22.16
C LYS A 21 0.67 2.57 -21.09
N ILE A 22 0.87 3.47 -20.13
CA ILE A 22 1.92 3.35 -19.12
C ILE A 22 1.30 2.84 -17.82
N GLU A 23 1.77 1.71 -17.31
CA GLU A 23 1.42 1.20 -15.98
C GLU A 23 2.29 1.89 -14.92
N ALA A 24 1.66 2.74 -14.11
CA ALA A 24 2.31 3.54 -13.07
C ALA A 24 2.42 2.78 -11.73
N LEU A 25 1.40 2.00 -11.37
CA LEU A 25 1.43 1.12 -10.20
C LEU A 25 1.23 -0.32 -10.66
N ARG A 26 2.13 -1.22 -10.25
CA ARG A 26 2.24 -2.61 -10.73
C ARG A 26 1.91 -3.60 -9.62
N GLY A 27 0.65 -3.67 -9.20
CA GLY A 27 0.21 -4.62 -8.17
C GLY A 27 0.88 -4.36 -6.82
N VAL A 28 0.52 -3.24 -6.18
CA VAL A 28 1.09 -2.82 -4.90
C VAL A 28 0.17 -3.20 -3.75
N ASP A 29 0.74 -3.84 -2.73
CA ASP A 29 0.08 -4.11 -1.45
C ASP A 29 0.56 -3.08 -0.41
N LEU A 30 -0.37 -2.51 0.36
CA LEU A 30 -0.05 -1.56 1.43
C LEU A 30 -1.00 -1.75 2.62
N SER A 31 -0.43 -1.85 3.81
CA SER A 31 -1.18 -1.83 5.07
C SER A 31 -0.68 -0.71 5.96
N ILE A 32 -1.59 0.07 6.54
CA ILE A 32 -1.27 1.09 7.54
C ILE A 32 -2.12 0.84 8.79
N ALA A 33 -1.47 0.67 9.93
CA ALA A 33 -2.13 0.55 11.23
C ALA A 33 -2.66 1.91 11.74
N ARG A 34 -3.53 1.86 12.74
CA ARG A 34 -3.99 3.10 13.39
C ARG A 34 -2.81 3.81 14.05
N SER A 35 -2.71 5.12 13.83
CA SER A 35 -1.64 5.99 14.35
C SER A 35 -0.24 5.68 13.79
N GLU A 36 -0.15 4.92 12.70
CA GLU A 36 1.10 4.70 11.96
C GLU A 36 1.31 5.78 10.91
N ILE A 37 2.56 6.20 10.73
CA ILE A 37 3.00 7.12 9.67
C ILE A 37 3.94 6.36 8.75
N VAL A 38 3.61 6.32 7.46
CA VAL A 38 4.41 5.67 6.42
C VAL A 38 4.91 6.73 5.44
N ALA A 39 6.21 6.67 5.11
CA ALA A 39 6.82 7.51 4.08
C ALA A 39 7.10 6.68 2.83
N LEU A 40 6.70 7.19 1.66
CA LEU A 40 7.02 6.60 0.36
C LEU A 40 8.13 7.43 -0.30
N ILE A 41 9.21 6.77 -0.71
CA ILE A 41 10.36 7.40 -1.35
C ILE A 41 10.65 6.67 -2.67
N GLY A 42 11.01 7.41 -3.71
CA GLY A 42 11.34 6.87 -5.02
C GLY A 42 11.94 7.94 -5.94
N ALA A 43 12.43 7.51 -7.09
CA ALA A 43 12.81 8.42 -8.15
C ALA A 43 11.59 9.16 -8.71
N ASN A 44 11.80 10.33 -9.32
CA ASN A 44 10.74 11.02 -10.05
C ASN A 44 10.25 10.14 -11.21
N GLY A 45 8.93 10.05 -11.37
CA GLY A 45 8.23 9.29 -12.39
C GLY A 45 6.87 9.89 -12.69
#